data_AF-A0AAN9AY16-F1
#
_entry.id   AF-A0AAN9AY16-F1
#
_cell.length_a   1.000
_cell.length_b   1.000
_cell.length_c   1.000
_cell.angle_alpha   90.00
_cell.angle_beta   90.00
_cell.angle_gamma   90.00
#
_symmetry.space_group_name_H-M   'P 1'
#
loop_
_entity.id
_entity.type
_entity.pdbx_description
1 polymer ?
#
loop_
_entity_poly.entity_id
_entity_poly.type
_entity_poly.pdbx_seq_one_letter_code
_entity_poly.pdbx_strand_id
1 'polypeptide(L)'
;MASPFHFNYAIICRIPQSFAARSIRPKDCGEVDIEKAREEYETIREVLKNCDVNLIELQEDENYPDCCFVEDCAVVIGGTALITRPGDSTRQGEVGEIRRVLKQDMRLIVKEVGDAKATLDGGDVLFTGKEIFVGVGKRTNSQGAKAVADAFSDHVVSLLDIKGSELEHLKDGFSMAGREIMAVAPGTDCTLILKVWVDQ
;
A
#
# COMPACT_ATOMS: atom_id res chain seq x y z
N MET A 1 1.15 26.67 -0.33
CA MET A 1 0.56 25.32 -0.52
C MET A 1 1.43 24.35 0.25
N ALA A 2 0.84 23.44 1.05
CA ALA A 2 1.62 22.41 1.74
C ALA A 2 2.36 21.53 0.71
N SER A 3 3.53 21.01 1.10
CA SER A 3 4.25 20.05 0.26
C SER A 3 3.38 18.80 0.06
N PRO A 4 3.32 18.21 -1.16
CA PRO A 4 2.54 16.98 -1.40
C PRO A 4 3.05 15.79 -0.58
N PHE A 5 4.27 15.87 -0.03
CA PHE A 5 4.91 14.85 0.80
C PHE A 5 5.10 15.33 2.25
N HIS A 6 4.15 16.10 2.78
CA HIS A 6 4.09 16.39 4.21
C HIS A 6 3.06 15.48 4.87
N PHE A 7 3.51 14.66 5.81
CA PHE A 7 2.69 13.71 6.54
C PHE A 7 2.57 14.15 7.99
N ASN A 8 1.38 14.01 8.58
CA ASN A 8 1.15 14.32 10.00
C ASN A 8 0.88 13.08 10.85
N TYR A 9 0.63 11.94 10.20
CA TYR A 9 0.27 10.68 10.84
C TYR A 9 0.97 9.53 10.11
N ALA A 10 1.32 8.50 10.86
CA ALA A 10 1.73 7.21 10.34
C ALA A 10 0.94 6.12 11.07
N ILE A 11 0.44 5.13 10.34
CA ILE A 11 -0.26 3.98 10.92
C ILE A 11 0.67 2.78 10.74
N ILE A 12 0.90 2.04 11.81
CA ILE A 12 1.61 0.75 11.78
C ILE A 12 0.80 -0.28 12.56
N CYS A 13 1.02 -1.56 12.25
CA CYS A 13 0.35 -2.67 12.92
C CYS A 13 1.40 -3.67 13.39
N ARG A 14 1.24 -4.17 14.61
CA ARG A 14 2.13 -5.17 15.21
C ARG A 14 2.12 -6.47 14.44
N ILE A 15 3.19 -7.25 14.59
CA ILE A 15 3.38 -8.51 13.88
C ILE A 15 2.73 -9.66 14.68
N PRO A 16 1.71 -10.35 14.15
CA PRO A 16 1.09 -11.50 14.79
C PRO A 16 2.05 -12.69 14.81
N GLN A 17 1.93 -13.56 15.81
CA GLN A 17 2.70 -14.81 15.89
C GLN A 17 2.48 -15.68 14.65
N SER A 18 1.27 -15.66 14.10
CA SER A 18 0.93 -16.43 12.92
C SER A 18 1.57 -15.94 11.62
N PHE A 19 2.19 -14.75 11.60
CA PHE A 19 2.95 -14.23 10.46
C PHE A 19 4.00 -15.23 9.96
N ALA A 20 4.79 -15.81 10.88
CA ALA A 20 5.89 -16.70 10.47
C ALA A 20 5.42 -17.98 9.77
N ALA A 21 4.21 -18.46 10.06
CA ALA A 21 3.70 -19.73 9.55
C ALA A 21 2.69 -19.59 8.40
N ARG A 22 1.95 -18.47 8.35
CA ARG A 22 0.77 -18.34 7.48
C ARG A 22 0.76 -17.08 6.61
N SER A 23 1.79 -16.23 6.66
CA SER A 23 1.89 -15.09 5.75
C SER A 23 1.98 -15.52 4.29
N ILE A 24 1.41 -14.70 3.41
CA ILE A 24 1.52 -14.88 1.96
C ILE A 24 2.95 -14.53 1.54
N ARG A 25 3.64 -15.48 0.91
CA ARG A 25 5.04 -15.29 0.53
C ARG A 25 5.45 -16.14 -0.68
N PRO A 26 6.49 -15.75 -1.43
CA PRO A 26 7.04 -16.56 -2.51
C PRO A 26 7.51 -17.94 -2.00
N LYS A 27 7.44 -18.97 -2.83
CA LYS A 27 7.78 -20.35 -2.43
C LYS A 27 9.23 -20.53 -1.99
N ASP A 28 10.13 -19.66 -2.44
CA ASP A 28 11.57 -19.78 -2.25
C ASP A 28 12.13 -18.86 -1.14
N CYS A 29 11.25 -18.18 -0.36
CA CYS A 29 11.70 -17.45 0.81
C CYS A 29 11.90 -18.41 1.99
N GLY A 30 13.02 -18.29 2.71
CA GLY A 30 13.30 -19.10 3.89
C GLY A 30 12.27 -18.93 5.00
N GLU A 31 12.51 -19.58 6.13
CA GLU A 31 11.67 -19.42 7.32
C GLU A 31 11.80 -18.01 7.91
N VAL A 32 10.70 -17.49 8.44
CA VAL A 32 10.65 -16.19 9.09
C VAL A 32 10.98 -16.36 10.57
N ASP A 33 12.03 -15.69 11.02
CA ASP A 33 12.31 -15.53 12.45
C ASP A 33 11.39 -14.45 13.01
N ILE A 34 10.41 -14.88 13.81
CA ILE A 34 9.37 -13.99 14.35
C ILE A 34 9.93 -12.99 15.36
N GLU A 35 10.95 -13.37 16.13
CA GLU A 35 11.55 -12.49 17.13
C GLU A 35 12.35 -11.40 16.41
N LYS A 36 13.11 -11.80 15.38
CA LYS A 36 13.79 -10.82 14.52
C LYS A 36 12.80 -9.90 13.80
N ALA A 37 11.69 -10.41 13.30
CA ALA A 37 10.67 -9.58 12.65
C ALA A 37 10.10 -8.52 13.64
N ARG A 38 9.89 -8.90 14.91
CA ARG A 38 9.46 -7.98 15.97
C ARG A 38 10.53 -6.95 16.31
N GLU A 39 11.82 -7.33 16.31
CA GLU A 39 12.93 -6.37 16.47
C GLU A 39 13.00 -5.36 15.31
N GLU A 40 12.80 -5.82 14.07
CA GLU A 40 12.74 -4.96 12.88
C GLU A 40 11.52 -4.01 12.94
N TYR A 41 10.36 -4.50 13.41
CA TYR A 41 9.18 -3.68 13.68
C TYR A 41 9.47 -2.58 14.70
N GLU A 42 10.10 -2.90 15.84
CA GLU A 42 10.46 -1.89 16.84
C GLU A 42 11.44 -0.86 16.27
N THR A 43 12.32 -1.26 15.36
CA THR A 43 13.21 -0.33 14.65
C THR A 43 12.42 0.65 13.78
N ILE A 44 11.47 0.16 12.96
CA ILE A 44 10.58 1.03 12.16
C ILE A 44 9.81 1.99 13.06
N ARG A 45 9.26 1.48 14.15
CA ARG A 45 8.51 2.25 15.14
C ARG A 45 9.34 3.37 15.75
N GLU A 46 10.57 3.10 16.19
CA GLU A 46 11.45 4.12 16.75
C GLU A 46 11.89 5.15 15.69
N VAL A 47 12.14 4.73 14.44
CA VAL A 47 12.41 5.67 13.34
C VAL A 47 11.22 6.62 13.13
N LEU A 48 10.00 6.09 13.07
CA LEU A 48 8.78 6.89 12.86
C LEU A 48 8.50 7.83 14.04
N LYS A 49 8.73 7.42 15.29
CA LYS A 49 8.61 8.30 16.46
C LYS A 49 9.59 9.48 16.43
N ASN A 50 10.75 9.30 15.80
CA ASN A 50 11.74 10.36 15.63
C ASN A 50 11.45 11.25 14.41
N CYS A 51 10.44 10.91 13.60
CA CYS A 51 9.90 11.78 12.56
C CYS A 51 8.83 12.72 13.13
N ASP A 52 8.56 13.83 12.43
CA ASP A 52 7.50 14.79 12.79
C ASP A 52 6.11 14.28 12.38
N VAL A 53 5.72 13.10 12.89
CA VAL A 53 4.43 12.44 12.62
C VAL A 53 3.83 11.89 13.90
N ASN A 54 2.50 11.89 13.99
CA ASN A 54 1.78 11.23 15.06
C ASN A 54 1.64 9.74 14.70
N LEU A 55 2.32 8.89 15.47
CA LEU A 55 2.29 7.45 15.26
C LEU A 55 1.03 6.82 15.88
N ILE A 56 0.28 6.07 15.07
CA ILE A 56 -0.85 5.25 15.49
C ILE A 56 -0.44 3.79 15.37
N GLU A 57 -0.41 3.09 16.50
CA GLU A 57 -0.04 1.67 16.57
C GLU A 57 -1.29 0.80 16.74
N LEU A 58 -1.55 -0.07 15.77
CA LEU A 58 -2.63 -1.05 15.81
C LEU A 58 -2.17 -2.35 16.46
N GLN A 59 -3.10 -3.04 17.13
CA GLN A 59 -2.86 -4.38 17.64
C GLN A 59 -2.85 -5.39 16.50
N GLU A 60 -2.01 -6.40 16.63
CA GLU A 60 -1.98 -7.55 15.75
C GLU A 60 -3.29 -8.35 15.80
N ASP A 61 -3.68 -8.94 14.67
CA ASP A 61 -4.81 -9.86 14.60
C ASP A 61 -4.33 -11.23 14.13
N GLU A 62 -4.40 -12.22 15.01
CA GLU A 62 -4.03 -13.60 14.69
C GLU A 62 -4.96 -14.27 13.67
N ASN A 63 -6.02 -13.64 13.20
CA ASN A 63 -6.80 -14.12 12.06
C ASN A 63 -6.23 -13.65 10.72
N TYR A 64 -5.42 -12.59 10.72
CA TYR A 64 -4.85 -11.97 9.54
C TYR A 64 -3.32 -11.90 9.68
N PRO A 65 -2.60 -12.97 9.26
CA PRO A 65 -1.14 -13.04 9.40
C PRO A 65 -0.39 -11.85 8.80
N ASP A 66 -0.92 -11.28 7.72
CA ASP A 66 -0.32 -10.18 6.95
C ASP A 66 -0.80 -8.78 7.41
N CYS A 67 -1.48 -8.67 8.56
CA CYS A 67 -2.05 -7.40 9.04
C CYS A 67 -1.01 -6.31 9.33
N CYS A 68 0.28 -6.67 9.43
CA CYS A 68 1.37 -5.70 9.53
C CYS A 68 1.55 -4.88 8.25
N PHE A 69 1.12 -5.38 7.09
CA PHE A 69 1.19 -4.69 5.79
C PHE A 69 -0.03 -3.78 5.58
N VAL A 70 -0.18 -2.80 6.45
CA VAL A 70 -1.33 -1.87 6.47
C VAL A 70 -1.47 -1.03 5.19
N GLU A 71 -0.40 -0.87 4.42
CA GLU A 71 -0.39 -0.11 3.16
C GLU A 71 -1.44 -0.66 2.19
N ASP A 72 -1.64 -1.97 2.13
CA ASP A 72 -2.54 -2.56 1.16
C ASP A 72 -4.01 -2.31 1.45
N CYS A 73 -4.36 -1.92 2.69
CA CYS A 73 -5.72 -1.75 3.16
C CYS A 73 -6.34 -0.39 2.83
N ALA A 74 -5.52 0.64 2.59
CA ALA A 74 -6.01 1.98 2.32
C ALA A 74 -5.03 2.82 1.51
N VAL A 75 -5.57 3.64 0.60
CA VAL A 75 -4.83 4.71 -0.07
C VAL A 75 -5.29 6.04 0.51
N VAL A 76 -4.37 6.86 0.99
CA VAL A 76 -4.68 8.16 1.60
C VAL A 76 -3.96 9.27 0.84
N ILE A 77 -4.72 10.20 0.27
CA ILE A 77 -4.20 11.37 -0.45
C ILE A 77 -4.97 12.60 0.00
N GLY A 78 -4.25 13.55 0.60
CA GLY A 78 -4.84 14.74 1.19
C GLY A 78 -5.83 14.38 2.30
N GLY A 79 -7.05 14.92 2.22
CA GLY A 79 -8.12 14.66 3.20
C GLY A 79 -9.00 13.45 2.92
N THR A 80 -8.67 12.65 1.89
CA THR A 80 -9.50 11.52 1.44
C THR A 80 -8.75 10.20 1.61
N ALA A 81 -9.44 9.20 2.14
CA ALA A 81 -8.97 7.83 2.23
C ALA A 81 -9.87 6.92 1.39
N LEU A 82 -9.28 6.11 0.52
CA LEU A 82 -9.94 5.01 -0.16
C LEU A 82 -9.60 3.71 0.57
N ILE A 83 -10.58 3.11 1.22
CA ILE A 83 -10.46 1.75 1.74
C ILE A 83 -10.48 0.79 0.57
N THR A 84 -9.43 0.00 0.46
CA THR A 84 -9.21 -0.90 -0.66
C THR A 84 -10.02 -2.19 -0.50
N ARG A 85 -9.88 -3.10 -1.47
CA ARG A 85 -10.36 -4.47 -1.37
C ARG A 85 -9.21 -5.38 -1.75
N PRO A 86 -8.41 -5.85 -0.76
CA PRO A 86 -7.20 -6.61 -1.05
C PRO A 86 -7.45 -7.77 -2.01
N GLY A 87 -6.54 -7.96 -2.96
CA GLY A 87 -6.61 -8.98 -4.01
C GLY A 87 -6.61 -10.40 -3.45
N ASP A 88 -5.84 -10.63 -2.39
CA ASP A 88 -5.91 -11.88 -1.64
C ASP A 88 -7.12 -11.89 -0.70
N SER A 89 -7.99 -12.87 -0.87
CA SER A 89 -9.22 -13.01 -0.08
C SER A 89 -8.98 -13.16 1.43
N THR A 90 -7.84 -13.72 1.83
CA THR A 90 -7.48 -13.90 3.25
C THR A 90 -7.22 -12.56 3.94
N ARG A 91 -6.84 -11.53 3.19
CA ARG A 91 -6.52 -10.18 3.69
C ARG A 91 -7.70 -9.22 3.69
N GLN A 92 -8.83 -9.57 3.08
CA GLN A 92 -9.97 -8.64 2.90
C GLN A 92 -10.63 -8.18 4.20
N GLY A 93 -10.39 -8.87 5.32
CA GLY A 93 -10.89 -8.45 6.63
C GLY A 93 -10.01 -7.43 7.36
N GLU A 94 -8.75 -7.27 6.96
CA GLU A 94 -7.77 -6.34 7.58
C GLU A 94 -8.23 -4.87 7.52
N VAL A 95 -8.99 -4.53 6.47
CA VAL A 95 -9.48 -3.16 6.21
C VAL A 95 -10.40 -2.62 7.31
N GLY A 96 -10.96 -3.48 8.16
CA GLY A 96 -11.94 -3.11 9.18
C GLY A 96 -11.40 -2.10 10.19
N GLU A 97 -10.23 -2.40 10.76
CA GLU A 97 -9.62 -1.54 11.78
C GLU A 97 -9.02 -0.27 11.16
N ILE A 98 -8.42 -0.39 9.98
CA ILE A 98 -7.91 0.76 9.21
C ILE A 98 -9.03 1.74 8.89
N ARG A 99 -10.20 1.25 8.46
CA ARG A 99 -11.40 2.08 8.23
C ARG A 99 -11.82 2.81 9.50
N ARG A 100 -11.82 2.14 10.65
CA ARG A 100 -12.21 2.73 11.94
C ARG A 100 -11.30 3.91 12.27
N VAL A 101 -9.99 3.71 12.21
CA VAL A 101 -8.97 4.72 12.53
C VAL A 101 -9.06 5.93 11.59
N LEU A 102 -9.08 5.69 10.27
CA LEU A 102 -9.12 6.77 9.28
C LEU A 102 -10.40 7.60 9.38
N LYS A 103 -11.54 6.96 9.69
CA LYS A 103 -12.85 7.63 9.79
C LYS A 103 -13.08 8.30 11.14
N GLN A 104 -12.85 7.60 12.24
CA GLN A 104 -13.24 8.05 13.59
C GLN A 104 -12.15 8.91 14.22
N ASP A 105 -10.91 8.43 14.18
CA ASP A 105 -9.79 9.05 14.89
C ASP A 105 -9.21 10.20 14.07
N MET A 106 -9.05 10.00 12.75
CA MET A 106 -8.47 11.00 11.83
C MET A 106 -9.51 11.86 11.09
N ARG A 107 -10.80 11.46 11.13
CA ARG A 107 -11.92 12.21 10.52
C ARG A 107 -11.74 12.52 9.03
N LEU A 108 -11.09 11.63 8.30
CA LEU A 108 -10.92 11.76 6.85
C LEU A 108 -12.23 11.48 6.11
N ILE A 109 -12.31 11.95 4.86
CA ILE A 109 -13.36 11.55 3.94
C ILE A 109 -13.06 10.12 3.50
N VAL A 110 -13.81 9.15 4.01
CA VAL A 110 -13.62 7.74 3.70
C VAL A 110 -14.52 7.31 2.55
N LYS A 111 -13.90 6.83 1.46
CA LYS A 111 -14.52 6.15 0.34
C LYS A 111 -14.15 4.66 0.38
N GLU A 112 -14.93 3.81 -0.26
CA GLU A 112 -14.69 2.37 -0.30
C GLU A 112 -14.80 1.84 -1.72
N VAL A 113 -14.05 0.79 -2.04
CA VAL A 113 -14.21 0.03 -3.27
C VAL A 113 -15.53 -0.74 -3.22
N GLY A 114 -16.57 -0.20 -3.87
CA GLY A 114 -17.93 -0.74 -3.81
C GLY A 114 -18.24 -1.90 -4.77
N ASP A 115 -17.45 -2.09 -5.82
CA ASP A 115 -17.63 -3.21 -6.76
C ASP A 115 -17.03 -4.49 -6.16
N ALA A 116 -17.86 -5.52 -5.95
CA ALA A 116 -17.42 -6.81 -5.42
C ALA A 116 -16.42 -7.54 -6.32
N LYS A 117 -16.36 -7.19 -7.62
CA LYS A 117 -15.38 -7.72 -8.57
C LYS A 117 -14.08 -6.94 -8.59
N ALA A 118 -14.06 -5.73 -8.02
CA ALA A 118 -12.84 -4.95 -7.93
C ALA A 118 -11.89 -5.56 -6.89
N THR A 119 -10.61 -5.54 -7.22
CA THR A 119 -9.51 -5.83 -6.30
C THR A 119 -8.50 -4.72 -6.41
N LEU A 120 -8.00 -4.28 -5.27
CA LEU A 120 -7.05 -3.17 -5.14
C LEU A 120 -6.20 -3.42 -3.90
N ASP A 121 -4.89 -3.41 -4.08
CA ASP A 121 -3.90 -3.34 -3.01
C ASP A 121 -3.25 -1.95 -3.08
N GLY A 122 -3.11 -1.28 -1.93
CA GLY A 122 -2.42 0.02 -1.85
C GLY A 122 -0.96 -0.04 -2.30
N GLY A 123 -0.30 -1.20 -2.27
CA GLY A 123 1.00 -1.45 -2.88
C GLY A 123 1.06 -1.15 -4.38
N ASP A 124 -0.06 -1.26 -5.10
CA ASP A 124 -0.13 -0.95 -6.53
C ASP A 124 -0.34 0.53 -6.83
N VAL A 125 -0.61 1.36 -5.81
CA VAL A 125 -0.94 2.78 -6.00
C VAL A 125 0.25 3.66 -5.66
N LEU A 126 0.78 4.35 -6.67
CA LEU A 126 1.91 5.26 -6.55
C LEU A 126 1.47 6.69 -6.86
N PHE A 127 1.47 7.53 -5.82
CA PHE A 127 1.20 8.96 -5.95
C PHE A 127 2.49 9.76 -6.10
N THR A 128 2.61 10.52 -7.19
CA THR A 128 3.83 11.30 -7.50
C THR A 128 3.86 12.69 -6.86
N GLY A 129 2.80 13.06 -6.15
CA GLY A 129 2.55 14.42 -5.71
C GLY A 129 1.78 15.27 -6.72
N LYS A 130 1.53 14.76 -7.93
CA LYS A 130 0.74 15.41 -8.99
C LYS A 130 -0.35 14.49 -9.53
N GLU A 131 0.04 13.28 -9.89
CA GLU A 131 -0.81 12.26 -10.51
C GLU A 131 -0.63 10.92 -9.81
N ILE A 132 -1.47 9.95 -10.16
CA ILE A 132 -1.48 8.62 -9.55
C ILE A 132 -1.25 7.58 -10.65
N PHE A 133 -0.31 6.67 -10.41
CA PHE A 133 -0.14 5.48 -11.23
C PHE A 133 -0.66 4.27 -10.47
N VAL A 134 -1.40 3.41 -11.16
CA VAL A 134 -1.96 2.18 -10.60
C VAL A 134 -1.46 0.98 -11.38
N GLY A 135 -0.73 0.10 -10.72
CA GLY A 135 -0.35 -1.21 -11.25
C GLY A 135 -1.58 -2.09 -11.44
N VAL A 136 -1.74 -2.68 -12.62
CA VAL A 136 -2.78 -3.68 -12.90
C VAL A 136 -2.07 -5.02 -13.12
N GLY A 137 -2.29 -5.95 -12.20
CA GLY A 137 -1.47 -7.15 -12.07
C GLY A 137 -2.18 -8.27 -11.33
N LYS A 138 -1.44 -8.95 -10.45
CA LYS A 138 -1.92 -10.11 -9.68
C LYS A 138 -2.93 -9.71 -8.60
N ARG A 139 -2.70 -8.58 -7.93
CA ARG A 139 -3.51 -8.12 -6.79
C ARG A 139 -4.55 -7.07 -7.17
N THR A 140 -4.15 -6.08 -7.96
CA THR A 140 -5.06 -5.02 -8.43
C THR A 140 -5.57 -5.26 -9.84
N ASN A 141 -6.88 -5.09 -10.05
CA ASN A 141 -7.50 -5.17 -11.36
C ASN A 141 -7.98 -3.80 -11.87
N SER A 142 -8.44 -3.74 -13.13
CA SER A 142 -8.85 -2.47 -13.73
C SER A 142 -10.10 -1.84 -13.09
N GLN A 143 -10.97 -2.64 -12.44
CA GLN A 143 -12.08 -2.10 -11.66
C GLN A 143 -11.58 -1.45 -10.36
N GLY A 144 -10.56 -2.02 -9.71
CA GLY A 144 -9.88 -1.42 -8.57
C GLY A 144 -9.18 -0.11 -8.94
N ALA A 145 -8.46 -0.09 -10.08
CA ALA A 145 -7.85 1.14 -10.59
C ALA A 145 -8.89 2.23 -10.91
N LYS A 146 -10.06 1.85 -11.44
CA LYS A 146 -11.17 2.78 -11.62
C LYS A 146 -11.67 3.36 -10.29
N ALA A 147 -11.75 2.55 -9.24
CA ALA A 147 -12.12 3.04 -7.91
C ALA A 147 -11.13 4.09 -7.36
N VAL A 148 -9.84 3.99 -7.69
CA VAL A 148 -8.84 5.03 -7.39
C VAL A 148 -9.19 6.34 -8.12
N ALA A 149 -9.48 6.28 -9.42
CA ALA A 149 -9.88 7.47 -10.18
C ALA A 149 -11.17 8.13 -9.66
N ASP A 150 -12.18 7.32 -9.31
CA ASP A 150 -13.44 7.81 -8.73
C ASP A 150 -13.23 8.39 -7.30
N ALA A 151 -12.25 7.85 -6.56
CA ALA A 151 -11.91 8.33 -5.23
C ALA A 151 -11.15 9.65 -5.24
N PHE A 152 -10.24 9.82 -6.21
CA PHE A 152 -9.31 10.94 -6.30
C PHE A 152 -9.50 11.71 -7.60
N SER A 153 -10.72 12.20 -7.85
CA SER A 153 -11.12 12.84 -9.12
C SER A 153 -10.33 14.09 -9.50
N ASP A 154 -9.63 14.70 -8.54
CA ASP A 154 -8.77 15.87 -8.77
C ASP A 154 -7.38 15.49 -9.30
N HIS A 155 -7.07 14.19 -9.39
CA HIS A 155 -5.82 13.65 -9.90
C HIS A 155 -6.03 12.86 -11.18
N VAL A 156 -5.09 13.00 -12.11
CA VAL A 156 -5.00 12.09 -13.26
C VAL A 156 -4.56 10.72 -12.74
N VAL A 157 -5.26 9.67 -13.18
CA VAL A 157 -4.95 8.29 -12.84
C VAL A 157 -4.61 7.51 -14.10
N SER A 158 -3.38 6.99 -14.15
CA SER A 158 -2.86 6.21 -15.27
C SER A 158 -2.64 4.77 -14.85
N LEU A 159 -3.01 3.83 -15.72
CA LEU A 159 -2.90 2.39 -15.46
C LEU A 159 -1.61 1.87 -16.08
N LEU A 160 -0.84 1.11 -15.31
CA LEU A 160 0.36 0.42 -15.76
C LEU A 160 0.11 -1.08 -15.75
N ASP A 161 0.24 -1.74 -16.91
CA ASP A 161 0.12 -3.20 -16.98
C ASP A 161 1.40 -3.85 -16.42
N ILE A 162 1.24 -4.62 -15.35
CA ILE A 162 2.32 -5.38 -14.71
C ILE A 162 2.02 -6.89 -14.70
N LYS A 163 1.01 -7.38 -15.44
CA LYS A 163 0.64 -8.81 -15.42
C LYS A 163 1.73 -9.75 -15.91
N GLY A 164 2.64 -9.24 -16.74
CA GLY A 164 3.76 -10.00 -17.29
C GLY A 164 5.04 -9.90 -16.49
N SER A 165 5.05 -9.18 -15.36
CA SER A 165 6.23 -9.06 -14.49
C SER A 165 6.19 -10.01 -13.30
N GLU A 166 7.35 -10.19 -12.69
CA GLU A 166 7.50 -10.93 -11.43
C GLU A 166 7.06 -10.12 -10.20
N LEU A 167 6.80 -8.82 -10.35
CA LEU A 167 6.36 -7.95 -9.26
C LEU A 167 5.01 -8.44 -8.69
N GLU A 168 4.83 -8.38 -7.37
CA GLU A 168 3.52 -8.59 -6.74
C GLU A 168 2.69 -7.29 -6.80
N HIS A 169 3.37 -6.17 -6.59
CA HIS A 169 2.82 -4.82 -6.64
C HIS A 169 3.70 -3.87 -7.44
N LEU A 170 3.12 -2.78 -7.96
CA LEU A 170 3.89 -1.71 -8.61
C LEU A 170 5.03 -1.17 -7.73
N LYS A 171 4.79 -0.99 -6.42
CA LYS A 171 5.79 -0.42 -5.52
C LYS A 171 6.94 -1.34 -5.13
N ASP A 172 6.89 -2.61 -5.50
CA ASP A 172 8.06 -3.50 -5.41
C ASP A 172 9.20 -3.03 -6.34
N GLY A 173 8.83 -2.39 -7.45
CA GLY A 173 9.77 -1.89 -8.46
C GLY A 173 9.97 -0.38 -8.45
N PHE A 174 9.04 0.39 -7.89
CA PHE A 174 8.98 1.85 -8.04
C PHE A 174 8.57 2.55 -6.76
N SER A 175 9.24 3.64 -6.39
CA SER A 175 8.80 4.46 -5.24
C SER A 175 9.23 5.92 -5.41
N MET A 176 8.56 6.84 -4.74
CA MET A 176 8.99 8.23 -4.69
C MET A 176 10.14 8.37 -3.67
N ALA A 177 11.33 8.75 -4.14
CA ALA A 177 12.49 9.03 -3.29
C ALA A 177 12.61 10.53 -2.93
N GLY A 178 11.79 11.37 -3.56
CA GLY A 178 11.74 12.81 -3.32
C GLY A 178 10.79 13.49 -4.28
N ARG A 179 10.70 14.82 -4.18
CA ARG A 179 9.91 15.60 -5.13
C ARG A 179 10.51 15.46 -6.53
N GLU A 180 9.72 14.98 -7.48
CA GLU A 180 10.16 14.76 -8.87
C GLU A 180 11.32 13.75 -8.99
N ILE A 181 11.54 12.91 -7.97
CA ILE A 181 12.56 11.86 -7.96
C ILE A 181 11.89 10.53 -7.66
N MET A 182 12.04 9.59 -8.58
CA MET A 182 11.55 8.22 -8.46
C MET A 182 12.72 7.27 -8.31
N ALA A 183 12.69 6.43 -7.28
CA ALA A 183 13.53 5.25 -7.19
C ALA A 183 12.92 4.14 -8.05
N VAL A 184 13.79 3.49 -8.83
CA VAL A 184 13.41 2.38 -9.71
C VAL A 184 14.34 1.21 -9.40
N ALA A 185 13.77 0.05 -9.09
CA ALA A 185 14.52 -1.17 -8.88
C ALA A 185 15.18 -1.61 -10.19
N PRO A 186 16.41 -2.15 -10.15
CA PRO A 186 17.04 -2.72 -11.33
C PRO A 186 16.29 -3.97 -11.78
N GLY A 187 16.18 -4.19 -13.08
CA GLY A 187 15.56 -5.41 -13.63
C GLY A 187 14.90 -5.20 -14.98
N THR A 188 14.71 -6.30 -15.71
CA THR A 188 14.07 -6.27 -17.04
C THR A 188 12.64 -5.76 -16.95
N ASP A 189 11.87 -6.22 -15.97
CA ASP A 189 10.47 -5.86 -15.79
C ASP A 189 10.30 -4.36 -15.52
N CYS A 190 11.03 -3.82 -14.53
CA CYS A 190 11.00 -2.39 -14.23
C CYS A 190 11.46 -1.56 -15.44
N THR A 191 12.44 -2.03 -16.21
CA THR A 191 12.90 -1.33 -17.42
C THR A 191 11.81 -1.30 -18.50
N LEU A 192 11.07 -2.39 -18.70
CA LEU A 192 9.98 -2.46 -19.67
C LEU A 192 8.80 -1.59 -19.26
N ILE A 193 8.40 -1.65 -17.98
CA ILE A 193 7.33 -0.81 -17.43
C ILE A 193 7.72 0.67 -17.55
N LEU A 194 8.96 1.03 -17.20
CA LEU A 194 9.45 2.41 -17.27
C LEU A 194 9.44 2.95 -18.71
N LYS A 195 9.78 2.13 -19.72
CA LYS A 195 9.69 2.55 -21.13
C LYS A 195 8.25 2.89 -21.51
N VAL A 196 7.31 1.99 -21.20
CA VAL A 196 5.88 2.22 -21.46
C VAL A 196 5.38 3.46 -20.74
N TRP A 197 5.87 3.70 -19.52
CA TRP A 197 5.50 4.86 -18.72
C TRP A 197 6.03 6.18 -19.32
N VAL A 198 7.31 6.23 -19.73
CA VAL A 198 7.91 7.43 -20.32
C VAL A 198 7.32 7.76 -21.70
N ASP A 199 6.81 6.75 -22.41
CA ASP A 199 6.22 6.91 -23.75
C ASP A 199 4.74 7.35 -23.72
N GLN A 200 4.12 7.55 -22.54
CA GLN A 200 2.75 8.08 -22.34
C GLN A 200 2.72 9.61 -22.24
#